data_AF-A0A7S3L3J3-F1
#
_entry.id   AF-A0A7S3L3J3-F1
#
_cell.length_a   1.000
_cell.length_b   1.000
_cell.length_c   1.000
_cell.angle_alpha   90.00
_cell.angle_beta   90.00
_cell.angle_gamma   90.00
#
_symmetry.space_group_name_H-M   'P 1'
#
loop_
_entity.id
_entity.type
_entity.pdbx_description
1 polymer ?
#
loop_
_entity_poly.entity_id
_entity_poly.type
_entity_poly.pdbx_seq_one_letter_code
_entity_poly.pdbx_strand_id
1 'polypeptide(L)'
;ADADADADADAATSPTTTTTTTESTWTPAERNVVERLETQTACVKTIKNTGSEWSDFLTRFVTPPTKASMARRKFGPQHHDTAANADDGLPFTSFFTSTSLLPEGGRKMRCYGSLTAYSTGVVFALPTFSDTEEETQRQQQTQTWTWPAGYAAKTEFNIEHGKLINGRQEALVTLEQLRKYNYEYVHEKDHFIAGKVIPGGFSVVPYNEVYLRVGGPACIQVETTKDSSSEPESNTGQRKAPSFDKGCGIPIALFARTFSIQDLVALLRVRSRVVHILGEQHMHDIPLLVISNDHGVRVFTEALQQQFWKWVTHKVNPFQNPVLVTNLRFGDSKEAALVQKQQEMLNLNQRCREVLSSKEFCRVAGGFGVQDACVVAVLKAAKEFDSKSGLFQKSNRLQDVVMEGFISAIRSNDHHTARQLLILYAIVSSQDSKKEEDKKALSRMNSGASFFTDLSILKTEKPLRQSPTLPRPLDTKRVRNSTHSRDLLVVFGAAQTLASLKDGSAKRRAEDSHRAVQEWIEKGRKSMAFRVSSWQQQRGAQNNSLLAAESDSLFTAFISHKAIKNREKFAQKLRNAVQSYTDVSFLRDIHEILNSMKHPSLRLELLQYILGLDNRYSITNVRQSTQLAATCMSLLV
;
A
#
# COMPACT_ATOMS: atom_id res chain seq x y z
N ALA A 1 60.76 9.34 44.56
CA ALA A 1 59.46 9.25 45.24
C ALA A 1 58.41 9.69 44.22
N ASP A 2 58.45 9.14 43.02
CA ASP A 2 57.97 7.80 42.61
C ASP A 2 56.46 7.92 42.39
N ALA A 3 56.06 8.08 41.11
CA ALA A 3 55.48 7.03 40.25
C ALA A 3 53.96 6.96 40.49
N ASP A 4 53.06 7.08 39.52
CA ASP A 4 53.01 6.40 38.23
C ASP A 4 52.35 7.27 37.14
N ALA A 5 52.86 7.10 35.92
CA ALA A 5 52.33 7.65 34.68
C ALA A 5 51.80 6.48 33.84
N ASP A 6 50.48 6.36 33.72
CA ASP A 6 49.84 5.50 32.72
C ASP A 6 49.50 6.36 31.50
N ALA A 7 50.34 6.23 30.48
CA ALA A 7 50.12 6.74 29.14
C ALA A 7 49.59 5.59 28.27
N ASP A 8 48.27 5.56 28.06
CA ASP A 8 47.66 4.71 27.05
C ASP A 8 47.94 5.28 25.67
N ALA A 9 48.78 4.56 24.92
CA ALA A 9 49.09 4.81 23.53
C ALA A 9 47.95 4.27 22.64
N ASP A 10 47.15 5.17 22.08
CA ASP A 10 46.21 4.90 21.00
C ASP A 10 46.96 4.48 19.73
N ALA A 11 47.19 3.17 19.59
CA ALA A 11 47.59 2.55 18.35
C ALA A 11 46.41 2.53 17.38
N ALA A 12 46.37 3.52 16.48
CA ALA A 12 45.49 3.57 15.32
C ALA A 12 45.76 2.37 14.38
N THR A 13 45.10 1.25 14.65
CA THR A 13 44.99 0.13 13.73
C THR A 13 43.93 0.48 12.69
N SER A 14 44.40 0.73 11.46
CA SER A 14 43.53 0.93 10.30
C SER A 14 42.62 -0.29 10.11
N PRO A 15 41.31 -0.13 9.92
CA PRO A 15 40.41 -1.26 9.71
C PRO A 15 40.66 -1.84 8.31
N THR A 16 41.42 -2.93 8.25
CA THR A 16 41.60 -3.71 7.04
C THR A 16 40.26 -4.31 6.61
N THR A 17 39.84 -3.94 5.41
CA THR A 17 38.57 -4.23 4.73
C THR A 17 38.31 -5.73 4.58
N THR A 18 37.60 -6.34 5.52
CA THR A 18 36.97 -7.67 5.38
C THR A 18 35.63 -7.59 4.62
N THR A 19 35.66 -7.14 3.37
CA THR A 19 34.45 -6.99 2.52
C THR A 19 34.11 -8.21 1.66
N THR A 20 34.90 -9.28 1.68
CA THR A 20 34.76 -10.40 0.73
C THR A 20 33.72 -11.47 1.12
N THR A 21 33.11 -11.42 2.30
CA THR A 21 32.21 -12.48 2.78
C THR A 21 30.75 -12.38 2.31
N THR A 22 30.31 -11.25 1.74
CA THR A 22 28.88 -11.01 1.47
C THR A 22 28.40 -11.46 0.09
N GLU A 23 29.28 -11.54 -0.92
CA GLU A 23 28.89 -11.90 -2.31
C GLU A 23 28.42 -13.35 -2.45
N SER A 24 28.89 -14.23 -1.56
CA SER A 24 28.50 -15.65 -1.54
C SER A 24 27.00 -15.89 -1.33
N THR A 25 26.27 -14.89 -0.81
CA THR A 25 24.84 -14.98 -0.49
C THR A 25 23.92 -14.56 -1.64
N TRP A 26 24.46 -14.01 -2.74
CA TRP A 26 23.64 -13.52 -3.84
C TRP A 26 23.08 -14.66 -4.67
N THR A 27 21.80 -14.55 -5.04
CA THR A 27 21.15 -15.41 -6.03
C THR A 27 21.76 -15.20 -7.42
N PRO A 28 21.60 -16.15 -8.36
CA PRO A 28 22.08 -15.99 -9.73
C PRO A 28 21.51 -14.75 -10.43
N ALA A 29 20.24 -14.42 -10.17
CA ALA A 29 19.59 -13.23 -10.72
C ALA A 29 20.21 -11.93 -10.16
N GLU A 30 20.48 -11.87 -8.84
CA GLU A 30 21.16 -10.73 -8.23
C GLU A 30 22.56 -10.53 -8.80
N ARG A 31 23.36 -11.61 -8.92
CA ARG A 31 24.70 -11.55 -9.54
C ARG A 31 24.64 -11.06 -10.98
N ASN A 32 23.72 -11.61 -11.78
CA ASN A 32 23.59 -11.22 -13.18
C ASN A 32 23.28 -9.72 -13.34
N VAL A 33 22.41 -9.16 -12.50
CA VAL A 33 22.09 -7.74 -12.57
C VAL A 33 23.29 -6.88 -12.17
N VAL A 34 24.03 -7.27 -11.12
CA VAL A 34 25.23 -6.54 -10.69
C VAL A 34 26.30 -6.58 -11.78
N GLU A 35 26.58 -7.76 -12.34
CA GLU A 35 27.52 -7.95 -13.46
C GLU A 35 27.11 -7.09 -14.67
N ARG A 36 25.81 -7.01 -14.99
CA ARG A 36 25.33 -6.15 -16.08
C ARG A 36 25.52 -4.67 -15.80
N LEU A 37 25.38 -4.23 -14.55
CA LEU A 37 25.65 -2.84 -14.17
C LEU A 37 27.16 -2.53 -14.11
N GLU A 38 28.00 -3.52 -13.79
CA GLU A 38 29.47 -3.41 -13.86
C GLU A 38 29.94 -3.31 -15.32
N THR A 39 29.49 -4.22 -16.16
CA THR A 39 29.81 -4.27 -17.60
C THR A 39 29.08 -3.22 -18.45
N GLN A 40 28.25 -2.37 -17.84
CA GLN A 40 27.45 -1.35 -18.53
C GLN A 40 26.59 -1.96 -19.66
N THR A 41 26.00 -3.11 -19.39
CA THR A 41 25.00 -3.80 -20.23
C THR A 41 23.60 -3.75 -19.60
N ALA A 42 23.35 -2.74 -18.75
CA ALA A 42 22.05 -2.40 -18.22
C ALA A 42 21.88 -0.89 -18.06
N CYS A 43 20.68 -0.40 -18.33
CA CYS A 43 20.28 0.99 -18.10
C CYS A 43 19.31 1.10 -16.93
N VAL A 44 19.30 2.25 -16.26
CA VAL A 44 18.41 2.53 -15.14
C VAL A 44 17.41 3.63 -15.48
N LYS A 45 16.21 3.55 -14.92
CA LYS A 45 15.22 4.63 -14.98
C LYS A 45 14.74 4.96 -13.58
N THR A 46 14.93 6.19 -13.14
CA THR A 46 14.26 6.70 -11.95
C THR A 46 12.84 7.11 -12.28
N ILE A 47 11.92 6.85 -11.36
CA ILE A 47 10.49 7.17 -11.52
C ILE A 47 10.06 7.99 -10.32
N LYS A 48 9.23 9.00 -10.60
CA LYS A 48 8.76 9.91 -9.56
C LYS A 48 7.90 9.14 -8.55
N ASN A 49 8.10 9.41 -7.26
CA ASN A 49 7.44 8.78 -6.12
C ASN A 49 5.93 9.08 -6.03
N THR A 50 5.37 9.84 -6.97
CA THR A 50 3.93 10.04 -7.08
C THR A 50 3.28 8.78 -7.61
N GLY A 51 2.29 8.26 -6.89
CA GLY A 51 1.62 6.99 -7.22
C GLY A 51 1.15 6.86 -8.66
N SER A 52 0.61 7.94 -9.22
CA SER A 52 0.15 7.97 -10.62
C SER A 52 1.27 7.68 -11.61
N GLU A 53 2.47 8.24 -11.43
CA GLU A 53 3.58 8.06 -12.39
C GLU A 53 4.06 6.62 -12.48
N TRP A 54 4.11 5.90 -11.35
CA TRP A 54 4.43 4.47 -11.34
C TRP A 54 3.32 3.65 -11.99
N SER A 55 2.06 3.93 -11.69
CA SER A 55 0.93 3.23 -12.30
C SER A 55 0.87 3.50 -13.81
N ASP A 56 1.07 4.75 -14.24
CA ASP A 56 1.10 5.15 -15.65
C ASP A 56 2.27 4.48 -16.37
N PHE A 57 3.47 4.46 -15.76
CA PHE A 57 4.63 3.77 -16.32
C PHE A 57 4.40 2.25 -16.48
N LEU A 58 3.87 1.59 -15.45
CA LEU A 58 3.70 0.13 -15.47
C LEU A 58 2.53 -0.31 -16.35
N THR A 59 1.45 0.47 -16.41
CA THR A 59 0.30 0.14 -17.28
C THR A 59 0.62 0.25 -18.76
N ARG A 60 1.71 0.95 -19.15
CA ARG A 60 2.22 0.93 -20.53
C ARG A 60 2.82 -0.40 -20.95
N PHE A 61 3.24 -1.24 -20.00
CA PHE A 61 3.66 -2.62 -20.32
C PHE A 61 2.46 -3.54 -20.54
N VAL A 62 1.29 -3.27 -19.95
CA VAL A 62 0.16 -4.19 -20.03
C VAL A 62 -0.52 -4.07 -21.40
N THR A 63 -0.61 -5.17 -22.14
CA THR A 63 -1.37 -5.20 -23.41
C THR A 63 -2.87 -5.04 -23.10
N PRO A 64 -3.56 -4.04 -23.69
CA PRO A 64 -4.97 -3.85 -23.45
C PRO A 64 -5.76 -5.10 -23.87
N PRO A 65 -6.66 -5.63 -23.03
CA PRO A 65 -7.32 -6.91 -23.29
C PRO A 65 -8.27 -6.89 -24.50
N THR A 66 -8.64 -5.73 -25.06
CA THR A 66 -9.51 -5.66 -26.24
C THR A 66 -9.23 -4.43 -27.12
N LYS A 67 -9.41 -4.57 -28.44
CA LYS A 67 -9.41 -3.45 -29.41
C LYS A 67 -10.43 -2.36 -29.02
N ALA A 68 -11.53 -2.73 -28.35
CA ALA A 68 -12.56 -1.80 -27.88
C ALA A 68 -12.10 -0.89 -26.73
N SER A 69 -11.18 -1.33 -25.86
CA SER A 69 -10.65 -0.48 -24.78
C SER A 69 -9.70 0.60 -25.32
N MET A 70 -9.06 0.36 -26.48
CA MET A 70 -8.22 1.38 -27.14
C MET A 70 -9.06 2.58 -27.62
N ALA A 71 -10.28 2.37 -28.10
CA ALA A 71 -11.14 3.44 -28.64
C ALA A 71 -11.67 4.43 -27.59
N ARG A 72 -11.63 4.10 -26.28
CA ARG A 72 -12.18 4.95 -25.20
C ARG A 72 -11.15 5.79 -24.44
N ARG A 73 -9.85 5.60 -24.65
CA ARG A 73 -8.84 6.49 -24.06
C ARG A 73 -8.83 7.82 -24.85
N LYS A 74 -9.71 8.74 -24.45
CA LYS A 74 -9.80 10.13 -24.97
C LYS A 74 -8.61 11.02 -24.58
N PHE A 75 -7.69 10.53 -23.76
CA PHE A 75 -6.38 11.14 -23.57
C PHE A 75 -5.48 10.63 -24.70
N GLY A 76 -5.29 11.49 -25.70
CA GLY A 76 -4.52 11.15 -26.90
C GLY A 76 -3.11 10.64 -26.54
N PRO A 77 -2.60 9.60 -27.21
CA PRO A 77 -1.24 9.17 -27.02
C PRO A 77 -0.34 10.18 -27.75
N GLN A 78 0.18 11.16 -27.02
CA GLN A 78 1.42 11.82 -27.45
C GLN A 78 2.64 10.88 -27.29
N HIS A 79 2.43 9.67 -26.76
CA HIS A 79 3.46 8.64 -26.62
C HIS A 79 3.08 7.38 -27.41
N HIS A 80 3.89 7.07 -28.42
CA HIS A 80 3.67 6.02 -29.42
C HIS A 80 4.02 4.63 -28.86
N ASP A 81 3.12 4.08 -28.06
CA ASP A 81 3.22 2.70 -27.58
C ASP A 81 2.91 1.74 -28.73
N THR A 82 3.82 0.80 -29.03
CA THR A 82 3.59 -0.23 -30.06
C THR A 82 2.95 -1.42 -29.37
N ALA A 83 1.64 -1.56 -29.54
CA ALA A 83 0.92 -2.75 -29.07
C ALA A 83 1.58 -4.00 -29.67
N ALA A 84 1.77 -5.03 -28.84
CA ALA A 84 2.15 -6.34 -29.35
C ALA A 84 1.10 -6.79 -30.38
N ASN A 85 1.53 -7.37 -31.51
CA ASN A 85 0.56 -8.01 -32.39
C ASN A 85 -0.10 -9.13 -31.59
N ALA A 86 -1.43 -9.24 -31.66
CA ALA A 86 -2.18 -10.26 -30.93
C ALA A 86 -1.66 -11.68 -31.25
N ASP A 87 -1.09 -11.87 -32.45
CA ASP A 87 -0.54 -13.13 -32.93
C ASP A 87 0.83 -13.48 -32.32
N ASP A 88 1.53 -12.52 -31.71
CA ASP A 88 2.85 -12.78 -31.11
C ASP A 88 2.75 -13.52 -29.76
N GLY A 89 1.55 -13.65 -29.19
CA GLY A 89 1.32 -14.34 -27.91
C GLY A 89 1.96 -13.65 -26.70
N LEU A 90 2.32 -12.37 -26.83
CA LEU A 90 3.09 -11.65 -25.83
C LEU A 90 2.18 -10.90 -24.86
N PRO A 91 2.40 -11.02 -23.54
CA PRO A 91 1.59 -10.31 -22.56
C PRO A 91 1.95 -8.82 -22.42
N PHE A 92 3.03 -8.36 -23.08
CA PHE A 92 3.59 -7.02 -22.85
C PHE A 92 3.73 -6.17 -24.11
N THR A 93 3.27 -4.92 -23.99
CA THR A 93 3.45 -3.82 -24.95
C THR A 93 4.88 -3.27 -24.88
N SER A 94 5.40 -2.75 -26.01
CA SER A 94 6.69 -2.06 -26.04
C SER A 94 6.52 -0.55 -26.22
N PHE A 95 7.39 0.23 -25.61
CA PHE A 95 7.35 1.68 -25.69
C PHE A 95 8.73 2.32 -25.44
N PHE A 96 8.93 3.54 -25.91
CA PHE A 96 10.16 4.26 -25.66
C PHE A 96 10.16 4.98 -24.32
N THR A 97 11.32 4.98 -23.65
CA THR A 97 11.51 5.70 -22.39
C THR A 97 12.95 6.19 -22.23
N SER A 98 13.10 7.35 -21.59
CA SER A 98 14.41 7.87 -21.18
C SER A 98 14.94 7.10 -19.97
N THR A 99 16.20 6.71 -20.05
CA THR A 99 16.98 5.96 -19.05
C THR A 99 18.39 6.55 -18.94
N SER A 100 19.22 6.04 -18.04
CA SER A 100 20.64 6.37 -17.92
C SER A 100 21.48 5.11 -17.93
N LEU A 101 22.61 5.15 -18.64
CA LEU A 101 23.63 4.12 -18.60
C LEU A 101 24.64 4.51 -17.53
N LEU A 102 24.58 3.88 -16.36
CA LEU A 102 25.48 4.26 -15.27
C LEU A 102 26.93 3.84 -15.58
N PRO A 103 27.94 4.53 -15.02
CA PRO A 103 29.30 4.03 -15.03
C PRO A 103 29.41 2.69 -14.32
N GLU A 104 30.54 2.01 -14.51
CA GLU A 104 30.82 0.71 -13.90
C GLU A 104 30.46 0.67 -12.41
N GLY A 105 29.57 -0.26 -12.07
CA GLY A 105 29.11 -0.48 -10.69
C GLY A 105 28.26 0.67 -10.14
N GLY A 106 27.69 1.52 -11.00
CA GLY A 106 26.81 2.63 -10.61
C GLY A 106 27.52 3.79 -9.89
N ARG A 107 28.84 3.87 -9.97
CA ARG A 107 29.64 4.80 -9.17
C ARG A 107 29.59 6.23 -9.72
N LYS A 108 29.69 7.22 -8.81
CA LYS A 108 29.81 8.66 -9.07
C LYS A 108 28.66 9.32 -9.86
N MET A 109 27.84 8.62 -10.63
CA MET A 109 26.81 9.26 -11.45
C MET A 109 25.52 9.57 -10.69
N ARG A 110 25.09 10.82 -10.78
CA ARG A 110 23.78 11.25 -10.30
C ARG A 110 22.69 10.73 -11.23
N CYS A 111 21.78 9.89 -10.72
CA CYS A 111 20.56 9.53 -11.45
C CYS A 111 19.61 10.73 -11.64
N TYR A 112 18.78 10.69 -12.68
CA TYR A 112 17.79 11.72 -13.01
C TYR A 112 16.82 12.02 -11.83
N GLY A 113 16.44 13.29 -11.70
CA GLY A 113 15.48 13.77 -10.69
C GLY A 113 16.07 14.01 -9.29
N SER A 114 15.32 14.71 -8.43
CA SER A 114 15.71 14.91 -7.02
C SER A 114 15.58 13.62 -6.21
N LEU A 115 16.45 13.42 -5.21
CA LEU A 115 16.39 12.23 -4.35
C LEU A 115 15.04 12.08 -3.63
N THR A 116 14.42 13.19 -3.23
CA THR A 116 13.13 13.18 -2.52
C THR A 116 11.96 12.78 -3.41
N ALA A 117 11.97 13.20 -4.69
CA ALA A 117 10.86 12.95 -5.60
C ALA A 117 11.09 11.72 -6.48
N TYR A 118 12.33 11.25 -6.65
CA TYR A 118 12.71 10.14 -7.54
C TYR A 118 13.62 9.18 -6.78
N SER A 119 13.12 8.58 -5.71
CA SER A 119 13.97 7.76 -4.83
C SER A 119 14.08 6.30 -5.27
N THR A 120 13.18 5.86 -6.15
CA THR A 120 13.14 4.49 -6.66
C THR A 120 13.14 4.46 -8.18
N GLY A 121 13.52 3.31 -8.74
CA GLY A 121 13.58 3.11 -10.18
C GLY A 121 13.63 1.65 -10.60
N VAL A 122 13.73 1.45 -11.90
CA VAL A 122 13.82 0.14 -12.56
C VAL A 122 15.14 0.00 -13.30
N VAL A 123 15.61 -1.24 -13.46
CA VAL A 123 16.78 -1.59 -14.27
C VAL A 123 16.33 -2.41 -15.47
N PHE A 124 16.85 -2.09 -16.66
CA PHE A 124 16.61 -2.82 -17.90
C PHE A 124 17.91 -3.42 -18.41
N ALA A 125 17.88 -4.69 -18.79
CA ALA A 125 19.00 -5.33 -19.47
C ALA A 125 19.10 -4.80 -20.90
N LEU A 126 20.29 -4.38 -21.31
CA LEU A 126 20.57 -4.14 -22.71
C LEU A 126 20.85 -5.48 -23.41
N PRO A 127 20.50 -5.59 -24.70
CA PRO A 127 20.97 -6.69 -25.54
C PRO A 127 22.50 -6.79 -25.52
N THR A 128 23.01 -8.01 -25.52
CA THR A 128 24.45 -8.29 -25.63
C THR A 128 24.78 -8.62 -27.07
N PHE A 129 25.78 -7.94 -27.64
CA PHE A 129 26.28 -8.18 -28.99
C PHE A 129 27.69 -8.76 -28.91
N SER A 130 28.03 -9.63 -29.86
CA SER A 130 29.39 -10.14 -29.99
C SER A 130 30.34 -9.12 -30.63
N ASP A 131 29.80 -8.14 -31.34
CA ASP A 131 30.53 -7.14 -32.11
C ASP A 131 29.96 -5.73 -31.85
N THR A 132 30.84 -4.74 -31.68
CA THR A 132 30.48 -3.34 -31.43
C THR A 132 29.91 -2.67 -32.67
N GLU A 133 30.32 -3.10 -33.87
CA GLU A 133 29.73 -2.62 -35.13
C GLU A 133 28.26 -3.06 -35.25
N GLU A 134 27.97 -4.31 -34.85
CA GLU A 134 26.60 -4.82 -34.81
C GLU A 134 25.75 -4.04 -33.81
N GLU A 135 26.25 -3.77 -32.60
CA GLU A 135 25.52 -2.97 -31.60
C GLU A 135 25.19 -1.57 -32.16
N THR A 136 26.16 -0.92 -32.81
CA THR A 136 25.99 0.42 -33.37
C THR A 136 24.99 0.42 -34.52
N GLN A 137 25.05 -0.57 -35.41
CA GLN A 137 24.10 -0.71 -36.51
C GLN A 137 22.68 -0.93 -35.97
N ARG A 138 22.53 -1.78 -34.96
CA ARG A 138 21.24 -2.06 -34.32
C ARG A 138 20.70 -0.84 -33.58
N GLN A 139 21.55 -0.13 -32.84
CA GLN A 139 21.22 1.12 -32.18
C GLN A 139 20.59 2.12 -33.18
N GLN A 140 21.19 2.28 -34.36
CA GLN A 140 20.68 3.14 -35.42
C GLN A 140 19.35 2.64 -36.01
N GLN A 141 19.26 1.35 -36.32
CA GLN A 141 18.05 0.73 -36.88
C GLN A 141 16.84 0.89 -35.96
N THR A 142 17.05 0.73 -34.65
CA THR A 142 15.97 0.74 -33.65
C THR A 142 15.71 2.11 -33.05
N GLN A 143 16.41 3.13 -33.54
CA GLN A 143 16.27 4.51 -33.08
C GLN A 143 16.53 4.62 -31.57
N THR A 144 17.57 3.95 -31.11
CA THR A 144 18.07 4.09 -29.73
C THR A 144 19.01 5.29 -29.70
N TRP A 145 18.58 6.37 -29.04
CA TRP A 145 19.32 7.62 -29.01
C TRP A 145 20.09 7.75 -27.70
N THR A 146 21.31 8.27 -27.76
CA THR A 146 22.21 8.29 -26.61
C THR A 146 22.96 9.62 -26.56
N TRP A 147 22.88 10.30 -25.43
CA TRP A 147 23.55 11.57 -25.16
C TRP A 147 24.55 11.41 -24.01
N PRO A 148 25.72 12.07 -24.07
CA PRO A 148 26.71 12.01 -23.01
C PRO A 148 26.24 12.75 -21.75
N ALA A 149 26.99 12.57 -20.66
CA ALA A 149 26.68 13.22 -19.39
C ALA A 149 26.58 14.75 -19.52
N GLY A 150 25.59 15.35 -18.86
CA GLY A 150 25.39 16.81 -18.85
C GLY A 150 24.58 17.35 -20.03
N TYR A 151 24.21 16.51 -20.99
CA TYR A 151 23.25 16.85 -22.04
C TYR A 151 21.85 16.44 -21.61
N ALA A 152 21.03 17.44 -21.28
CA ALA A 152 19.59 17.28 -21.03
C ALA A 152 18.84 17.63 -22.32
N ALA A 153 18.58 16.65 -23.19
CA ALA A 153 17.97 16.94 -24.48
C ALA A 153 16.44 17.13 -24.41
N LYS A 154 15.84 16.97 -23.21
CA LYS A 154 14.37 16.97 -23.00
C LYS A 154 13.71 16.14 -24.10
N THR A 155 14.28 14.96 -24.32
CA THR A 155 14.10 14.14 -25.53
C THR A 155 12.66 13.77 -25.76
N GLU A 156 11.87 13.70 -24.69
CA GLU A 156 10.44 13.43 -24.72
C GLU A 156 9.63 14.46 -25.53
N PHE A 157 10.13 15.69 -25.74
CA PHE A 157 9.49 16.70 -26.59
C PHE A 157 10.03 16.75 -28.02
N ASN A 158 11.09 15.99 -28.26
CA ASN A 158 11.96 16.10 -29.41
C ASN A 158 11.96 14.82 -30.26
N ILE A 159 11.25 13.78 -29.80
CA ILE A 159 11.13 12.50 -30.46
C ILE A 159 9.66 12.24 -30.81
N GLU A 160 9.39 11.95 -32.08
CA GLU A 160 8.08 11.59 -32.60
C GLU A 160 8.19 10.24 -33.31
N HIS A 161 7.34 9.27 -32.96
CA HIS A 161 7.41 7.89 -33.49
C HIS A 161 8.79 7.20 -33.35
N GLY A 162 9.54 7.53 -32.29
CA GLY A 162 10.93 7.05 -32.11
C GLY A 162 11.96 7.83 -32.94
N LYS A 163 11.54 8.64 -33.90
CA LYS A 163 12.42 9.49 -34.70
C LYS A 163 12.69 10.80 -33.99
N LEU A 164 13.97 11.18 -33.91
CA LEU A 164 14.37 12.48 -33.39
C LEU A 164 13.96 13.58 -34.40
N ILE A 165 12.86 14.29 -34.12
CA ILE A 165 12.33 15.37 -34.99
C ILE A 165 13.05 16.69 -34.77
N ASN A 166 13.45 16.96 -33.52
CA ASN A 166 14.13 18.17 -33.07
C ASN A 166 15.17 17.75 -32.03
N GLY A 167 16.23 18.54 -31.83
CA GLY A 167 17.23 18.27 -30.79
C GLY A 167 18.65 18.20 -31.33
N ARG A 168 19.59 18.02 -30.40
CA ARG A 168 21.04 18.09 -30.69
C ARG A 168 21.56 16.78 -31.25
N GLN A 169 21.27 16.52 -32.53
CA GLN A 169 21.78 15.35 -33.25
C GLN A 169 23.32 15.33 -33.27
N GLU A 170 23.95 16.50 -33.32
CA GLU A 170 25.40 16.67 -33.29
C GLU A 170 26.06 16.22 -31.98
N ALA A 171 25.26 16.06 -30.91
CA ALA A 171 25.73 15.60 -29.61
C ALA A 171 25.43 14.13 -29.33
N LEU A 172 24.84 13.41 -30.30
CA LEU A 172 24.58 11.97 -30.16
C LEU A 172 25.89 11.18 -30.17
N VAL A 173 25.94 10.14 -29.34
CA VAL A 173 27.07 9.22 -29.26
C VAL A 173 26.58 7.77 -29.35
N THR A 174 27.47 6.84 -29.69
CA THR A 174 27.16 5.40 -29.64
C THR A 174 27.16 4.93 -28.18
N LEU A 175 26.54 3.77 -27.90
CA LEU A 175 26.62 3.14 -26.58
C LEU A 175 28.07 2.83 -26.18
N GLU A 176 28.89 2.34 -27.12
CA GLU A 176 30.32 2.13 -26.92
C GLU A 176 31.05 3.43 -26.50
N GLN A 177 30.82 4.52 -27.24
CA GLN A 177 31.42 5.81 -26.92
C GLN A 177 30.96 6.33 -25.55
N LEU A 178 29.69 6.09 -25.18
CA LEU A 178 29.19 6.42 -23.85
C LEU A 178 29.86 5.58 -22.75
N ARG A 179 30.09 4.28 -22.98
CA ARG A 179 30.83 3.41 -22.03
C ARG A 179 32.25 3.90 -21.83
N LYS A 180 32.92 4.33 -22.91
CA LYS A 180 34.24 4.95 -22.86
C LYS A 180 34.22 6.23 -22.00
N TYR A 181 33.27 7.14 -22.24
CA TYR A 181 33.13 8.33 -21.40
C TYR A 181 32.86 8.01 -19.93
N ASN A 182 31.99 7.04 -19.66
CA ASN A 182 31.71 6.57 -18.30
C ASN A 182 32.97 6.04 -17.60
N TYR A 183 33.82 5.29 -18.32
CA TYR A 183 35.11 4.84 -17.82
C TYR A 183 36.03 6.02 -17.49
N GLU A 184 36.19 6.97 -18.42
CA GLU A 184 36.99 8.18 -18.23
C GLU A 184 36.52 8.98 -17.00
N TYR A 185 35.21 9.16 -16.82
CA TYR A 185 34.64 9.88 -15.67
C TYR A 185 34.95 9.22 -14.30
N VAL A 186 35.13 7.90 -14.28
CA VAL A 186 35.43 7.16 -13.05
C VAL A 186 36.93 7.11 -12.78
N HIS A 187 37.75 6.88 -13.81
CA HIS A 187 39.16 6.52 -13.65
C HIS A 187 40.15 7.64 -14.00
N GLU A 188 39.77 8.60 -14.82
CA GLU A 188 40.67 9.68 -15.24
C GLU A 188 40.53 10.92 -14.37
N LYS A 189 41.65 11.63 -14.19
CA LYS A 189 41.72 12.86 -13.42
C LYS A 189 41.14 14.04 -14.19
N ASP A 190 41.39 14.12 -15.49
CA ASP A 190 40.85 15.15 -16.36
C ASP A 190 39.96 14.47 -17.39
N HIS A 191 38.86 15.12 -17.77
CA HIS A 191 37.87 14.48 -18.64
C HIS A 191 37.15 15.51 -19.50
N PHE A 192 36.57 15.03 -20.60
CA PHE A 192 35.87 15.87 -21.57
C PHE A 192 34.35 15.82 -21.37
N ILE A 193 33.73 16.99 -21.25
CA ILE A 193 32.29 17.16 -21.40
C ILE A 193 32.01 18.29 -22.37
N ALA A 194 31.16 18.03 -23.37
CA ALA A 194 30.71 19.05 -24.32
C ALA A 194 31.86 19.84 -24.99
N GLY A 195 32.97 19.16 -25.31
CA GLY A 195 34.15 19.76 -25.92
C GLY A 195 35.04 20.58 -24.97
N LYS A 196 34.81 20.52 -23.65
CA LYS A 196 35.64 21.19 -22.63
C LYS A 196 36.32 20.17 -21.73
N VAL A 197 37.61 20.35 -21.47
CA VAL A 197 38.35 19.63 -20.43
C VAL A 197 37.96 20.20 -19.07
N ILE A 198 37.54 19.34 -18.16
CA ILE A 198 37.27 19.69 -16.78
C ILE A 198 38.41 19.10 -15.93
N PRO A 199 39.30 19.95 -15.39
CA PRO A 199 40.43 19.48 -14.61
C PRO A 199 39.99 19.00 -13.22
N GLY A 200 40.61 17.93 -12.72
CA GLY A 200 40.47 17.49 -11.32
C GLY A 200 39.32 16.52 -11.01
N GLY A 201 38.63 16.00 -12.02
CA GLY A 201 37.72 14.87 -11.88
C GLY A 201 36.33 15.26 -11.39
N PHE A 202 35.35 14.39 -11.60
CA PHE A 202 34.04 14.55 -10.97
C PHE A 202 34.01 13.83 -9.62
N SER A 203 33.58 14.54 -8.58
CA SER A 203 33.02 13.90 -7.39
C SER A 203 31.67 13.26 -7.72
N VAL A 204 30.87 13.94 -8.55
CA VAL A 204 29.57 13.47 -9.03
C VAL A 204 29.43 13.75 -10.52
N VAL A 205 29.31 12.70 -11.33
CA VAL A 205 29.07 12.78 -12.77
C VAL A 205 27.61 13.18 -13.00
N PRO A 206 27.34 14.18 -13.86
CA PRO A 206 25.97 14.49 -14.29
C PRO A 206 25.29 13.27 -14.93
N TYR A 207 23.96 13.23 -14.95
CA TYR A 207 23.25 12.14 -15.64
C TYR A 207 23.50 12.21 -17.15
N ASN A 208 23.58 11.04 -17.78
CA ASN A 208 23.47 10.86 -19.22
C ASN A 208 22.05 10.38 -19.59
N GLU A 209 21.73 10.40 -20.87
CA GLU A 209 20.41 10.04 -21.36
C GLU A 209 20.50 8.98 -22.46
N VAL A 210 19.89 7.82 -22.22
CA VAL A 210 19.69 6.76 -23.20
C VAL A 210 18.19 6.59 -23.42
N TYR A 211 17.72 7.01 -24.58
CA TYR A 211 16.33 6.88 -24.99
C TYR A 211 16.16 5.57 -25.76
N LEU A 212 15.55 4.58 -25.11
CA LEU A 212 15.48 3.21 -25.62
C LEU A 212 14.06 2.63 -25.53
N ARG A 213 13.78 1.65 -26.38
CA ARG A 213 12.53 0.90 -26.38
C ARG A 213 12.57 -0.19 -25.29
N VAL A 214 11.64 -0.13 -24.34
CA VAL A 214 11.41 -1.12 -23.29
C VAL A 214 10.13 -1.92 -23.58
N GLY A 215 9.95 -3.04 -22.89
CA GLY A 215 8.84 -3.97 -23.11
C GLY A 215 9.07 -4.90 -24.30
N GLY A 216 8.01 -5.57 -24.76
CA GLY A 216 8.08 -6.57 -25.82
C GLY A 216 8.67 -7.93 -25.38
N PRO A 217 8.96 -8.84 -26.33
CA PRO A 217 9.39 -10.22 -26.04
C PRO A 217 10.84 -10.36 -25.59
N ALA A 218 11.66 -9.31 -25.70
CA ALA A 218 13.03 -9.39 -25.25
C ALA A 218 13.08 -9.57 -23.72
N CYS A 219 14.00 -10.41 -23.26
CA CYS A 219 14.20 -10.79 -21.86
C CYS A 219 12.98 -11.40 -21.13
N ILE A 220 12.26 -12.34 -21.75
CA ILE A 220 11.53 -13.37 -20.99
C ILE A 220 12.41 -14.62 -20.90
N GLN A 221 13.37 -14.64 -19.98
CA GLN A 221 13.87 -15.90 -19.41
C GLN A 221 14.12 -15.70 -17.91
N VAL A 222 13.05 -15.79 -17.13
CA VAL A 222 13.20 -16.43 -15.83
C VAL A 222 13.36 -17.91 -16.20
N GLU A 223 14.60 -18.41 -16.21
CA GLU A 223 14.86 -19.84 -16.08
C GLU A 223 14.30 -20.24 -14.72
N THR A 224 12.98 -20.41 -14.67
CA THR A 224 12.34 -21.09 -13.56
C THR A 224 12.95 -22.48 -13.61
N THR A 225 13.68 -22.78 -12.55
CA THR A 225 14.22 -24.09 -12.19
C THR A 225 13.10 -25.13 -12.35
N LYS A 226 12.92 -25.61 -13.57
CA LYS A 226 12.07 -26.74 -13.85
C LYS A 226 12.99 -27.93 -13.76
N ASP A 227 13.01 -28.48 -12.55
CA ASP A 227 13.32 -29.88 -12.32
C ASP A 227 12.45 -30.72 -13.27
N SER A 228 13.00 -31.07 -14.43
CA SER A 228 12.40 -32.05 -15.32
C SER A 228 13.51 -32.78 -16.07
N SER A 229 13.89 -33.91 -15.49
CA SER A 229 14.66 -35.01 -16.06
C SER A 229 13.91 -35.68 -17.22
N SER A 230 13.47 -34.91 -18.21
CA SER A 230 12.83 -35.41 -19.41
C SER A 230 13.40 -34.65 -20.61
N GLU A 231 14.38 -35.28 -21.26
CA GLU A 231 14.68 -35.05 -22.68
C GLU A 231 13.37 -35.06 -23.49
N PRO A 232 13.26 -34.22 -24.53
CA PRO A 232 13.89 -34.59 -25.78
C PRO A 232 14.72 -33.45 -26.41
N GLU A 233 15.92 -33.83 -26.80
CA GLU A 233 16.62 -33.23 -27.92
C GLU A 233 15.71 -33.20 -29.15
N SER A 234 15.29 -32.01 -29.58
CA SER A 234 14.94 -31.79 -30.98
C SER A 234 15.67 -30.55 -31.47
N ASN A 235 16.74 -30.81 -32.21
CA ASN A 235 17.45 -29.89 -33.08
C ASN A 235 16.47 -29.04 -33.91
N THR A 236 16.47 -27.72 -33.66
CA THR A 236 16.46 -26.60 -34.62
C THR A 236 15.78 -25.41 -33.96
N GLY A 237 16.58 -24.48 -33.43
CA GLY A 237 16.06 -23.23 -32.91
C GLY A 237 17.16 -22.48 -32.19
N GLN A 238 18.11 -21.93 -32.95
CA GLN A 238 18.97 -20.86 -32.46
C GLN A 238 18.09 -19.87 -31.70
N ARG A 239 18.23 -19.82 -30.37
CA ARG A 239 17.66 -18.74 -29.56
C ARG A 239 18.33 -17.48 -30.09
N LYS A 240 17.65 -16.79 -31.01
CA LYS A 240 18.12 -15.51 -31.57
C LYS A 240 18.48 -14.63 -30.38
N ALA A 241 19.70 -14.11 -30.37
CA ALA A 241 20.17 -13.20 -29.36
C ALA A 241 19.15 -12.06 -29.18
N PRO A 242 18.97 -11.52 -27.96
CA PRO A 242 18.10 -10.38 -27.73
C PRO A 242 18.47 -9.28 -28.74
N SER A 243 17.48 -8.65 -29.38
CA SER A 243 17.68 -7.55 -30.32
C SER A 243 16.87 -6.35 -29.84
N PHE A 244 17.39 -5.14 -30.06
CA PHE A 244 16.66 -3.91 -29.81
C PHE A 244 15.33 -3.83 -30.59
N ASP A 245 15.18 -4.57 -31.70
CA ASP A 245 14.00 -4.51 -32.59
C ASP A 245 12.69 -4.80 -31.83
N LYS A 246 12.81 -5.63 -30.80
CA LYS A 246 11.71 -6.15 -30.00
C LYS A 246 11.63 -5.48 -28.63
N GLY A 247 12.38 -4.39 -28.41
CA GLY A 247 12.56 -3.74 -27.12
C GLY A 247 13.59 -4.45 -26.24
N CYS A 248 13.87 -3.90 -25.07
CA CYS A 248 14.80 -4.46 -24.08
C CYS A 248 14.10 -5.35 -23.03
N GLY A 249 12.78 -5.49 -23.11
CA GLY A 249 12.01 -6.31 -22.19
C GLY A 249 11.45 -5.60 -20.96
N ILE A 250 11.00 -6.42 -20.02
CA ILE A 250 10.51 -6.00 -18.70
C ILE A 250 11.68 -5.67 -17.76
N PRO A 251 11.44 -4.95 -16.64
CA PRO A 251 12.48 -4.69 -15.65
C PRO A 251 13.15 -5.98 -15.12
N ILE A 252 14.49 -5.96 -15.02
CA ILE A 252 15.29 -7.06 -14.46
C ILE A 252 15.68 -6.84 -12.99
N ALA A 253 15.53 -5.61 -12.49
CA ALA A 253 15.69 -5.27 -11.08
C ALA A 253 14.95 -3.97 -10.74
N LEU A 254 14.77 -3.74 -9.44
CA LEU A 254 14.32 -2.47 -8.90
C LEU A 254 15.42 -1.91 -8.01
N PHE A 255 15.51 -0.59 -7.90
CA PHE A 255 16.51 0.03 -7.03
C PHE A 255 15.97 1.21 -6.23
N ALA A 256 16.53 1.39 -5.04
CA ALA A 256 16.47 2.63 -4.26
C ALA A 256 17.76 3.42 -4.44
N ARG A 257 17.69 4.75 -4.31
CA ARG A 257 18.87 5.62 -4.45
C ARG A 257 19.64 5.87 -3.16
N THR A 258 19.02 5.59 -2.02
CA THR A 258 19.63 5.79 -0.71
C THR A 258 19.29 4.62 0.22
N PHE A 259 20.07 4.50 1.29
CA PHE A 259 19.82 3.56 2.38
C PHE A 259 18.78 4.08 3.39
N SER A 260 18.09 5.18 3.08
CA SER A 260 17.06 5.71 3.97
C SER A 260 15.91 4.71 4.08
N ILE A 261 15.36 4.60 5.28
CA ILE A 261 14.22 3.72 5.59
C ILE A 261 13.05 4.02 4.65
N GLN A 262 12.87 5.30 4.33
CA GLN A 262 11.83 5.77 3.44
C GLN A 262 11.97 5.17 2.03
N ASP A 263 13.18 5.20 1.50
CA ASP A 263 13.43 4.73 0.13
C ASP A 263 13.41 3.20 0.05
N LEU A 264 13.86 2.51 1.10
CA LEU A 264 13.77 1.05 1.20
C LEU A 264 12.32 0.58 1.32
N VAL A 265 11.48 1.26 2.11
CA VAL A 265 10.03 0.96 2.15
C VAL A 265 9.37 1.28 0.81
N ALA A 266 9.73 2.40 0.18
CA ALA A 266 9.22 2.75 -1.14
C ALA A 266 9.60 1.67 -2.18
N LEU A 267 10.83 1.17 -2.15
CA LEU A 267 11.30 0.08 -3.01
C LEU A 267 10.47 -1.20 -2.83
N LEU A 268 10.17 -1.59 -1.60
CA LEU A 268 9.36 -2.79 -1.30
C LEU A 268 7.89 -2.61 -1.73
N ARG A 269 7.34 -1.39 -1.65
CA ARG A 269 6.01 -1.07 -2.19
C ARG A 269 5.99 -1.09 -3.71
N VAL A 270 7.02 -0.54 -4.35
CA VAL A 270 7.19 -0.59 -5.81
C VAL A 270 7.28 -2.05 -6.28
N ARG A 271 8.04 -2.91 -5.59
CA ARG A 271 8.05 -4.36 -5.88
C ARG A 271 6.65 -4.94 -5.85
N SER A 272 5.88 -4.65 -4.81
CA SER A 272 4.50 -5.14 -4.66
C SER A 272 3.61 -4.66 -5.80
N ARG A 273 3.77 -3.40 -6.23
CA ARG A 273 3.04 -2.84 -7.37
C ARG A 273 3.44 -3.49 -8.70
N VAL A 274 4.72 -3.68 -8.92
CA VAL A 274 5.27 -4.32 -10.13
C VAL A 274 4.74 -5.74 -10.25
N VAL A 275 4.75 -6.51 -9.15
CA VAL A 275 4.14 -7.84 -9.05
C VAL A 275 2.64 -7.81 -9.33
N HIS A 276 1.92 -6.84 -8.77
CA HIS A 276 0.48 -6.71 -8.98
C HIS A 276 0.11 -6.42 -10.45
N ILE A 277 0.86 -5.55 -11.13
CA ILE A 277 0.53 -5.09 -12.49
C ILE A 277 1.07 -6.04 -13.56
N LEU A 278 2.32 -6.51 -13.41
CA LEU A 278 2.98 -7.34 -14.42
C LEU A 278 2.82 -8.84 -14.15
N GLY A 279 2.31 -9.23 -12.99
CA GLY A 279 2.05 -10.61 -12.62
C GLY A 279 3.18 -11.25 -11.79
N GLU A 280 2.77 -12.07 -10.82
CA GLU A 280 3.68 -12.76 -9.90
C GLU A 280 4.65 -13.69 -10.63
N GLN A 281 4.20 -14.38 -11.67
CA GLN A 281 5.04 -15.31 -12.44
C GLN A 281 6.26 -14.64 -13.12
N HIS A 282 6.24 -13.31 -13.29
CA HIS A 282 7.32 -12.57 -13.95
C HIS A 282 8.18 -11.76 -12.98
N MET A 283 7.66 -11.43 -11.79
CA MET A 283 8.23 -10.38 -10.94
C MET A 283 8.43 -10.78 -9.47
N HIS A 284 8.02 -11.97 -9.03
CA HIS A 284 8.09 -12.37 -7.63
C HIS A 284 9.52 -12.24 -7.05
N ASP A 285 10.52 -12.72 -7.79
CA ASP A 285 11.93 -12.75 -7.36
C ASP A 285 12.77 -11.65 -8.01
N ILE A 286 12.16 -10.52 -8.40
CA ILE A 286 12.90 -9.40 -8.98
C ILE A 286 13.97 -8.89 -7.99
N PRO A 287 15.27 -8.88 -8.39
CA PRO A 287 16.34 -8.35 -7.56
C PRO A 287 16.08 -6.92 -7.09
N LEU A 288 16.39 -6.66 -5.82
CA LEU A 288 16.29 -5.34 -5.20
C LEU A 288 17.68 -4.79 -4.94
N LEU A 289 17.94 -3.57 -5.38
CA LEU A 289 19.24 -2.92 -5.26
C LEU A 289 19.16 -1.61 -4.48
N VAL A 290 20.30 -1.16 -3.98
CA VAL A 290 20.54 0.23 -3.62
C VAL A 290 21.67 0.75 -4.51
N ILE A 291 21.40 1.81 -5.26
CA ILE A 291 22.37 2.45 -6.15
C ILE A 291 22.59 3.88 -5.64
N SER A 292 23.71 4.12 -4.97
CA SER A 292 24.09 5.46 -4.50
C SER A 292 25.40 5.91 -5.11
N ASN A 293 25.60 7.22 -5.21
CA ASN A 293 26.83 7.78 -5.78
C ASN A 293 28.08 7.34 -5.00
N ASP A 294 27.95 7.25 -3.67
CA ASP A 294 29.06 7.00 -2.74
C ASP A 294 29.40 5.52 -2.61
N HIS A 295 28.40 4.63 -2.71
CA HIS A 295 28.58 3.21 -2.49
C HIS A 295 28.48 2.38 -3.78
N GLY A 296 28.03 2.98 -4.90
CA GLY A 296 27.72 2.25 -6.12
C GLY A 296 26.52 1.32 -5.93
N VAL A 297 26.55 0.18 -6.62
CA VAL A 297 25.51 -0.85 -6.55
C VAL A 297 25.71 -1.75 -5.32
N ARG A 298 24.63 -1.97 -4.57
CA ARG A 298 24.53 -2.95 -3.49
C ARG A 298 23.26 -3.75 -3.64
N VAL A 299 23.31 -5.05 -3.34
CA VAL A 299 22.14 -5.93 -3.38
C VAL A 299 21.41 -5.88 -2.04
N PHE A 300 20.12 -5.57 -2.07
CA PHE A 300 19.24 -5.64 -0.91
C PHE A 300 18.65 -7.06 -0.81
N THR A 301 19.51 -8.00 -0.45
CA THR A 301 19.19 -9.44 -0.41
C THR A 301 18.01 -9.73 0.50
N GLU A 302 17.39 -10.89 0.32
CA GLU A 302 16.24 -11.27 1.15
C GLU A 302 16.59 -11.33 2.64
N ALA A 303 17.77 -11.83 3.00
CA ALA A 303 18.23 -11.85 4.39
C ALA A 303 18.31 -10.43 4.98
N LEU A 304 18.81 -9.47 4.19
CA LEU A 304 18.82 -8.05 4.59
C LEU A 304 17.41 -7.48 4.70
N GLN A 305 16.48 -7.85 3.82
CA GLN A 305 15.07 -7.43 3.92
C GLN A 305 14.41 -7.94 5.21
N GLN A 306 14.68 -9.18 5.62
CA GLN A 306 14.18 -9.75 6.87
C GLN A 306 14.75 -9.02 8.10
N GLN A 307 16.07 -8.78 8.12
CA GLN A 307 16.72 -7.99 9.16
C GLN A 307 16.20 -6.55 9.20
N PHE A 308 15.98 -5.95 8.02
CA PHE A 308 15.39 -4.63 7.88
C PHE A 308 14.01 -4.58 8.54
N TRP A 309 13.12 -5.53 8.27
CA TRP A 309 11.80 -5.54 8.90
C TRP A 309 11.87 -5.70 10.41
N LYS A 310 12.72 -6.59 10.91
CA LYS A 310 12.94 -6.76 12.36
C LYS A 310 13.43 -5.46 12.98
N TRP A 311 14.41 -4.81 12.36
CA TRP A 311 14.92 -3.53 12.81
C TRP A 311 13.85 -2.43 12.78
N VAL A 312 13.10 -2.32 11.68
CA VAL A 312 11.99 -1.37 11.52
C VAL A 312 10.96 -1.54 12.62
N THR A 313 10.59 -2.77 12.98
CA THR A 313 9.58 -3.01 14.03
C THR A 313 9.99 -2.57 15.44
N HIS A 314 11.29 -2.46 15.70
CA HIS A 314 11.82 -2.06 17.00
C HIS A 314 12.26 -0.59 17.07
N LYS A 315 12.86 -0.09 15.99
CA LYS A 315 13.58 1.19 15.97
C LYS A 315 12.81 2.29 15.28
N VAL A 316 11.98 1.92 14.32
CA VAL A 316 11.19 2.89 13.58
C VAL A 316 9.85 2.95 14.27
N ASN A 317 9.48 4.16 14.66
CA ASN A 317 8.07 4.51 14.80
C ASN A 317 7.67 4.93 13.37
N PRO A 318 6.93 4.13 12.57
CA PRO A 318 6.65 4.42 11.14
C PRO A 318 5.92 5.75 10.86
N PHE A 319 5.79 6.59 11.88
CA PHE A 319 4.71 7.51 12.15
C PHE A 319 5.23 8.91 12.50
N GLN A 320 6.55 9.10 12.52
CA GLN A 320 7.18 10.44 12.50
C GLN A 320 7.53 10.89 11.07
N ASN A 321 7.38 10.03 10.06
CA ASN A 321 7.66 10.38 8.67
C ASN A 321 6.37 10.33 7.83
N PRO A 322 5.70 11.49 7.60
CA PRO A 322 4.47 11.56 6.80
C PRO A 322 4.65 11.11 5.35
N VAL A 323 5.88 10.90 4.88
CA VAL A 323 6.18 10.37 3.54
C VAL A 323 6.07 8.84 3.48
N LEU A 324 6.20 8.15 4.62
CA LEU A 324 6.01 6.69 4.72
C LEU A 324 4.53 6.28 4.75
N VAL A 325 3.65 7.19 5.14
CA VAL A 325 2.22 6.93 5.26
C VAL A 325 1.53 7.25 3.93
N THR A 326 0.78 6.29 3.39
CA THR A 326 -0.15 6.57 2.29
C THR A 326 -1.24 7.50 2.85
N ASN A 327 -1.16 8.79 2.54
CA ASN A 327 -2.10 9.83 3.02
C ASN A 327 -3.47 9.72 2.33
N LEU A 328 -4.15 8.60 2.52
CA LEU A 328 -5.54 8.42 2.14
C LEU A 328 -6.42 8.91 3.28
N ARG A 329 -7.13 10.02 3.04
CA ARG A 329 -8.17 10.51 3.95
C ARG A 329 -9.48 9.77 3.68
N PHE A 330 -10.27 9.55 4.71
CA PHE A 330 -11.59 8.97 4.56
C PHE A 330 -12.54 10.00 3.94
N GLY A 331 -12.80 9.83 2.65
CA GLY A 331 -13.45 10.83 1.82
C GLY A 331 -12.70 11.04 0.50
N ASP A 332 -11.41 10.73 0.46
CA ASP A 332 -10.71 10.42 -0.80
C ASP A 332 -11.15 9.02 -1.25
N SER A 333 -12.42 8.90 -1.62
CA SER A 333 -12.98 7.75 -2.34
C SER A 333 -12.58 7.76 -3.81
N LYS A 334 -11.52 8.50 -4.17
CA LYS A 334 -10.97 8.46 -5.52
C LYS A 334 -10.48 7.04 -5.71
N GLU A 335 -11.21 6.29 -6.53
CA GLU A 335 -10.95 4.89 -6.87
C GLU A 335 -9.46 4.66 -7.19
N ALA A 336 -8.83 5.60 -7.91
CA ALA A 336 -7.41 5.60 -8.21
C ALA A 336 -6.50 5.47 -6.97
N ALA A 337 -6.80 6.16 -5.88
CA ALA A 337 -5.97 6.15 -4.67
C ALA A 337 -6.15 4.85 -3.87
N LEU A 338 -7.34 4.24 -3.91
CA LEU A 338 -7.60 2.90 -3.36
C LEU A 338 -6.87 1.82 -4.16
N VAL A 339 -6.98 1.88 -5.50
CA VAL A 339 -6.25 0.98 -6.41
C VAL A 339 -4.75 1.12 -6.19
N GLN A 340 -4.25 2.35 -6.07
CA GLN A 340 -2.84 2.62 -5.76
C GLN A 340 -2.42 1.94 -4.45
N LYS A 341 -3.20 2.09 -3.38
CA LYS A 341 -2.89 1.46 -2.08
C LYS A 341 -2.91 -0.06 -2.17
N GLN A 342 -3.86 -0.64 -2.90
CA GLN A 342 -3.92 -2.10 -3.12
C GLN A 342 -2.70 -2.62 -3.87
N GLN A 343 -2.25 -1.89 -4.89
CA GLN A 343 -1.02 -2.19 -5.61
C GLN A 343 0.23 -2.10 -4.72
N GLU A 344 0.26 -1.19 -3.75
CA GLU A 344 1.40 -0.98 -2.84
C GLU A 344 1.39 -1.89 -1.60
N MET A 345 0.39 -2.75 -1.43
CA MET A 345 0.29 -3.64 -0.27
C MET A 345 1.47 -4.61 -0.23
N LEU A 346 2.27 -4.55 0.83
CA LEU A 346 3.47 -5.36 0.96
C LEU A 346 3.12 -6.85 0.98
N ASN A 347 3.76 -7.63 0.11
CA ASN A 347 3.77 -9.08 0.22
C ASN A 347 4.88 -9.50 1.19
N LEU A 348 4.50 -9.76 2.46
CA LEU A 348 5.40 -10.37 3.44
C LEU A 348 5.29 -11.89 3.28
N ASN A 349 6.27 -12.47 2.60
CA ASN A 349 6.33 -13.89 2.29
C ASN A 349 6.41 -14.78 3.56
N GLN A 350 6.34 -16.10 3.37
CA GLN A 350 6.47 -17.08 4.47
C GLN A 350 7.76 -16.89 5.28
N ARG A 351 8.89 -16.57 4.61
CA ARG A 351 10.18 -16.38 5.28
C ARG A 351 10.19 -15.17 6.23
N CYS A 352 9.52 -14.07 5.87
CA CYS A 352 9.33 -12.94 6.80
C CYS A 352 8.56 -13.35 8.07
N ARG A 353 7.63 -14.32 7.97
CA ARG A 353 6.88 -14.84 9.12
C ARG A 353 7.68 -15.78 10.02
N GLU A 354 8.78 -16.33 9.52
CA GLU A 354 9.72 -17.13 10.31
C GLU A 354 10.61 -16.24 11.19
N VAL A 355 10.91 -15.03 10.71
CA VAL A 355 11.78 -14.07 11.41
C VAL A 355 11.01 -13.13 12.33
N LEU A 356 9.81 -12.69 11.94
CA LEU A 356 8.98 -11.76 12.70
C LEU A 356 8.01 -12.51 13.62
N SER A 357 7.92 -12.08 14.87
CA SER A 357 6.84 -12.49 15.75
C SER A 357 5.48 -12.02 15.22
N SER A 358 4.39 -12.67 15.64
CA SER A 358 3.03 -12.27 15.24
C SER A 358 2.71 -10.80 15.56
N LYS A 359 3.26 -10.26 16.67
CA LYS A 359 3.09 -8.87 17.09
C LYS A 359 3.87 -7.92 16.18
N GLU A 360 5.13 -8.23 15.88
CA GLU A 360 5.96 -7.46 14.95
C GLU A 360 5.35 -7.46 13.54
N PHE A 361 4.88 -8.61 13.06
CA PHE A 361 4.19 -8.70 11.79
C PHE A 361 2.97 -7.79 11.73
N CYS A 362 2.08 -7.85 12.73
CA CYS A 362 0.91 -6.98 12.75
C CYS A 362 1.27 -5.50 12.94
N ARG A 363 2.38 -5.20 13.61
CA ARG A 363 2.93 -3.84 13.67
C ARG A 363 3.35 -3.35 12.27
N VAL A 364 4.00 -4.18 11.46
CA VAL A 364 4.32 -3.87 10.04
C VAL A 364 3.03 -3.74 9.23
N ALA A 365 2.10 -4.69 9.35
CA ALA A 365 0.84 -4.67 8.64
C ALA A 365 0.04 -3.39 8.91
N GLY A 366 -0.12 -3.03 10.19
CA GLY A 366 -0.79 -1.81 10.62
C GLY A 366 -0.09 -0.53 10.18
N GLY A 367 1.25 -0.56 10.11
CA GLY A 367 2.05 0.64 9.84
C GLY A 367 2.27 0.93 8.37
N PHE A 368 2.46 -0.11 7.57
CA PHE A 368 2.90 0.00 6.17
C PHE A 368 1.90 -0.54 5.16
N GLY A 369 0.90 -1.32 5.60
CA GLY A 369 -0.05 -2.02 4.75
C GLY A 369 0.55 -3.32 4.19
N VAL A 370 -0.11 -4.45 4.42
CA VAL A 370 0.34 -5.79 4.02
C VAL A 370 -0.83 -6.56 3.44
N GLN A 371 -0.59 -7.38 2.42
CA GLN A 371 -1.62 -8.19 1.74
C GLN A 371 -2.51 -8.97 2.71
N ASP A 372 -3.80 -9.06 2.39
CA ASP A 372 -4.83 -9.70 3.21
C ASP A 372 -4.45 -11.14 3.58
N ALA A 373 -3.97 -11.92 2.60
CA ALA A 373 -3.57 -13.31 2.80
C ALA A 373 -2.51 -13.46 3.90
N CYS A 374 -1.52 -12.57 3.94
CA CYS A 374 -0.44 -12.63 4.93
C CYS A 374 -0.95 -12.27 6.33
N VAL A 375 -1.82 -11.25 6.44
CA VAL A 375 -2.46 -10.89 7.72
C VAL A 375 -3.36 -12.02 8.21
N VAL A 376 -4.21 -12.58 7.36
CA VAL A 376 -5.08 -13.71 7.71
C VAL A 376 -4.28 -14.91 8.22
N ALA A 377 -3.16 -15.25 7.56
CA ALA A 377 -2.31 -16.34 8.00
C ALA A 377 -1.77 -16.13 9.44
N VAL A 378 -1.35 -14.90 9.77
CA VAL A 378 -0.87 -14.55 11.12
C VAL A 378 -1.99 -14.58 12.15
N LEU A 379 -3.18 -14.07 11.80
CA LEU A 379 -4.35 -14.12 12.68
C LEU A 379 -4.81 -15.56 12.94
N LYS A 380 -4.80 -16.43 11.91
CA LYS A 380 -5.11 -17.85 12.06
C LYS A 380 -4.13 -18.55 13.00
N ALA A 381 -2.83 -18.34 12.81
CA ALA A 381 -1.81 -18.89 13.71
C ALA A 381 -2.00 -18.41 15.17
N ALA A 382 -2.35 -17.14 15.38
CA ALA A 382 -2.66 -16.62 16.71
C ALA A 382 -3.93 -17.25 17.31
N LYS A 383 -4.97 -17.47 16.51
CA LYS A 383 -6.21 -18.14 16.94
C LYS A 383 -6.00 -19.61 17.28
N GLU A 384 -5.21 -20.33 16.48
CA GLU A 384 -4.87 -21.73 16.73
C GLU A 384 -4.09 -21.88 18.04
N PHE A 385 -3.17 -20.95 18.31
CA PHE A 385 -2.46 -20.88 19.58
C PHE A 385 -3.44 -20.69 20.75
N ASP A 386 -4.36 -19.72 20.67
CA ASP A 386 -5.38 -19.50 21.70
C ASP A 386 -6.31 -20.71 21.90
N SER A 387 -6.50 -21.53 20.87
CA SER A 387 -7.31 -22.76 20.95
C SER A 387 -6.56 -23.92 21.61
N LYS A 388 -5.22 -23.97 21.49
CA LYS A 388 -4.36 -25.02 22.06
C LYS A 388 -3.99 -24.77 23.52
N SER A 389 -3.92 -23.51 23.97
CA SER A 389 -3.43 -23.14 25.31
C SER A 389 -4.24 -23.66 26.50
N GLY A 390 -5.41 -24.29 26.30
CA GLY A 390 -6.14 -25.00 27.36
C GLY A 390 -6.64 -24.12 28.52
N LEU A 391 -7.37 -24.74 29.45
CA LEU A 391 -8.15 -24.03 30.50
C LEU A 391 -7.33 -23.18 31.49
N PHE A 392 -6.01 -23.34 31.59
CA PHE A 392 -5.23 -22.77 32.69
C PHE A 392 -4.64 -21.38 32.42
N GLN A 393 -4.56 -20.94 31.16
CA GLN A 393 -4.26 -19.55 30.80
C GLN A 393 -5.09 -19.14 29.59
N LYS A 394 -6.06 -18.24 29.79
CA LYS A 394 -6.75 -17.56 28.69
C LYS A 394 -5.76 -16.61 28.02
N SER A 395 -4.88 -17.13 27.16
CA SER A 395 -4.12 -16.28 26.25
C SER A 395 -5.11 -15.60 25.30
N ASN A 396 -5.00 -14.28 25.18
CA ASN A 396 -5.75 -13.49 24.20
C ASN A 396 -4.81 -13.09 23.05
N ARG A 397 -4.01 -14.04 22.55
CA ARG A 397 -2.95 -13.76 21.58
C ARG A 397 -3.51 -13.17 20.29
N LEU A 398 -4.66 -13.66 19.83
CA LEU A 398 -5.32 -13.09 18.66
C LEU A 398 -5.67 -11.61 18.87
N GLN A 399 -6.23 -11.26 20.03
CA GLN A 399 -6.57 -9.88 20.36
C GLN A 399 -5.32 -9.02 20.49
N ASP A 400 -4.29 -9.48 21.20
CA ASP A 400 -3.02 -8.77 21.33
C ASP A 400 -2.39 -8.43 19.97
N VAL A 401 -2.37 -9.41 19.06
CA VAL A 401 -1.79 -9.28 17.72
C VAL A 401 -2.54 -8.23 16.91
N VAL A 402 -3.88 -8.26 16.92
CA VAL A 402 -4.71 -7.28 16.23
C VAL A 402 -4.59 -5.89 16.84
N MET A 403 -4.51 -5.79 18.16
CA MET A 403 -4.36 -4.52 18.87
C MET A 403 -3.02 -3.84 18.56
N GLU A 404 -1.93 -4.61 18.43
CA GLU A 404 -0.66 -4.05 17.93
C GLU A 404 -0.80 -3.48 16.51
N GLY A 405 -1.54 -4.18 15.64
CA GLY A 405 -1.87 -3.67 14.31
C GLY A 405 -2.68 -2.37 14.35
N PHE A 406 -3.70 -2.27 15.20
CA PHE A 406 -4.48 -1.03 15.37
C PHE A 406 -3.67 0.12 15.95
N ILE A 407 -2.81 -0.15 16.93
CA ILE A 407 -1.92 0.86 17.51
C ILE A 407 -1.01 1.40 16.42
N SER A 408 -0.44 0.52 15.59
CA SER A 408 0.31 0.94 14.40
C SER A 408 -0.54 1.77 13.45
N ALA A 409 -1.73 1.30 13.08
CA ALA A 409 -2.60 2.01 12.13
C ALA A 409 -3.01 3.40 12.63
N ILE A 410 -3.21 3.58 13.95
CA ILE A 410 -3.45 4.89 14.55
C ILE A 410 -2.27 5.81 14.40
N ARG A 411 -1.10 5.29 14.73
CA ARG A 411 0.10 6.10 14.69
C ARG A 411 0.40 6.49 13.24
N SER A 412 0.10 5.66 12.23
CA SER A 412 0.17 6.06 10.81
C SER A 412 -0.97 6.94 10.37
N ASN A 413 -2.02 7.10 11.18
CA ASN A 413 -3.28 7.68 10.70
C ASN A 413 -3.83 6.94 9.46
N ASP A 414 -3.56 5.63 9.33
CA ASP A 414 -3.98 4.79 8.21
C ASP A 414 -5.29 4.07 8.53
N HIS A 415 -6.38 4.79 8.33
CA HIS A 415 -7.72 4.28 8.59
C HIS A 415 -8.11 3.10 7.68
N HIS A 416 -7.58 3.00 6.46
CA HIS A 416 -7.89 1.88 5.56
C HIS A 416 -7.28 0.59 6.06
N THR A 417 -6.03 0.64 6.51
CA THR A 417 -5.36 -0.52 7.11
C THR A 417 -6.04 -0.91 8.42
N ALA A 418 -6.45 0.06 9.25
CA ALA A 418 -7.25 -0.23 10.44
C ALA A 418 -8.58 -0.92 10.08
N ARG A 419 -9.31 -0.40 9.08
CA ARG A 419 -10.56 -1.02 8.59
C ARG A 419 -10.33 -2.46 8.13
N GLN A 420 -9.28 -2.68 7.34
CA GLN A 420 -8.88 -4.00 6.84
C GLN A 420 -8.59 -4.96 8.00
N LEU A 421 -7.77 -4.55 8.97
CA LEU A 421 -7.47 -5.35 10.16
C LEU A 421 -8.74 -5.74 10.93
N LEU A 422 -9.70 -4.82 11.08
CA LEU A 422 -10.98 -5.13 11.74
C LEU A 422 -11.79 -6.19 11.00
N ILE A 423 -11.89 -6.07 9.67
CA ILE A 423 -12.62 -7.01 8.82
C ILE A 423 -11.95 -8.40 8.88
N LEU A 424 -10.63 -8.47 8.69
CA LEU A 424 -9.88 -9.73 8.73
C LEU A 424 -9.96 -10.39 10.10
N TYR A 425 -9.90 -9.59 11.17
CA TYR A 425 -10.13 -10.08 12.53
C TYR A 425 -11.54 -10.64 12.71
N ALA A 426 -12.57 -9.95 12.21
CA ALA A 426 -13.94 -10.41 12.33
C ALA A 426 -14.12 -11.78 11.65
N ILE A 427 -13.62 -11.92 10.43
CA ILE A 427 -13.62 -13.17 9.67
C ILE A 427 -12.88 -14.26 10.46
N VAL A 428 -11.60 -14.06 10.77
CA VAL A 428 -10.78 -15.10 11.41
C VAL A 428 -11.32 -15.47 12.79
N SER A 429 -11.80 -14.52 13.59
CA SER A 429 -12.31 -14.80 14.93
C SER A 429 -13.64 -15.58 14.92
N SER A 430 -14.45 -15.46 13.86
CA SER A 430 -15.71 -16.19 13.71
C SER A 430 -15.56 -17.64 13.22
N GLN A 431 -14.47 -17.98 12.52
CA GLN A 431 -14.26 -19.32 11.92
C GLN A 431 -14.14 -20.42 12.99
N ASP A 432 -15.17 -21.21 13.24
CA ASP A 432 -15.01 -22.39 14.10
C ASP A 432 -14.06 -23.38 13.43
N SER A 433 -13.13 -23.96 14.19
CA SER A 433 -11.97 -24.74 13.70
C SER A 433 -12.31 -26.03 12.92
N LYS A 434 -13.57 -26.25 12.53
CA LYS A 434 -14.12 -27.54 12.10
C LYS A 434 -14.73 -27.60 10.69
N LYS A 435 -14.75 -26.54 9.87
CA LYS A 435 -15.43 -26.59 8.55
C LYS A 435 -14.56 -26.19 7.36
N GLU A 436 -14.55 -27.05 6.32
CA GLU A 436 -13.90 -26.85 5.02
C GLU A 436 -14.48 -25.68 4.19
N GLU A 437 -15.73 -25.25 4.45
CA GLU A 437 -16.41 -24.20 3.69
C GLU A 437 -15.71 -22.83 3.77
N ASP A 438 -14.95 -22.57 4.84
CA ASP A 438 -14.20 -21.33 5.05
C ASP A 438 -13.09 -21.09 4.03
N LYS A 439 -12.61 -22.15 3.34
CA LYS A 439 -11.62 -22.02 2.25
C LYS A 439 -12.19 -21.28 1.04
N LYS A 440 -13.49 -21.42 0.74
CA LYS A 440 -14.13 -20.74 -0.42
C LYS A 440 -14.32 -19.24 -0.20
N ALA A 441 -14.60 -18.81 1.04
CA ALA A 441 -14.68 -17.38 1.36
C ALA A 441 -13.31 -16.71 1.22
N LEU A 442 -12.25 -17.37 1.71
CA LEU A 442 -10.87 -16.90 1.53
C LEU A 442 -10.43 -16.89 0.06
N SER A 443 -10.81 -17.88 -0.74
CA SER A 443 -10.46 -17.90 -2.17
C SER A 443 -11.11 -16.75 -2.94
N ARG A 444 -12.30 -16.29 -2.52
CA ARG A 444 -12.94 -15.07 -3.04
C ARG A 444 -12.23 -13.79 -2.60
N MET A 445 -11.57 -13.79 -1.44
CA MET A 445 -10.72 -12.66 -1.01
C MET A 445 -9.40 -12.62 -1.78
N ASN A 446 -8.82 -13.80 -2.08
CA ASN A 446 -7.57 -13.91 -2.84
C ASN A 446 -7.74 -13.57 -4.33
N SER A 447 -8.96 -13.60 -4.89
CA SER A 447 -9.20 -13.26 -6.31
C SER A 447 -9.16 -11.76 -6.63
N GLY A 448 -8.55 -10.93 -5.76
CA GLY A 448 -8.30 -9.51 -6.04
C GLY A 448 -9.55 -8.60 -6.06
N ALA A 449 -10.74 -9.15 -5.78
CA ALA A 449 -11.96 -8.37 -5.68
C ALA A 449 -11.95 -7.57 -4.37
N SER A 450 -11.52 -6.32 -4.49
CA SER A 450 -11.58 -5.27 -3.47
C SER A 450 -12.97 -5.21 -2.79
N PHE A 451 -13.09 -5.75 -1.57
CA PHE A 451 -14.23 -5.54 -0.65
C PHE A 451 -14.43 -4.06 -0.23
N PHE A 452 -13.72 -3.12 -0.86
CA PHE A 452 -13.76 -1.71 -0.50
C PHE A 452 -15.00 -0.98 -1.02
N THR A 453 -15.68 -1.49 -2.04
CA THR A 453 -16.77 -0.77 -2.72
C THR A 453 -18.16 -1.39 -2.55
N ASP A 454 -18.26 -2.65 -2.08
CA ASP A 454 -19.50 -3.39 -2.26
C ASP A 454 -20.54 -3.16 -1.15
N LEU A 455 -21.14 -1.98 -1.19
CA LEU A 455 -22.37 -1.62 -0.49
C LEU A 455 -23.57 -2.51 -0.86
N SER A 456 -23.48 -3.31 -1.93
CA SER A 456 -24.55 -4.23 -2.36
C SER A 456 -24.76 -5.40 -1.39
N ILE A 457 -23.80 -5.67 -0.51
CA ILE A 457 -23.88 -6.70 0.52
C ILE A 457 -25.07 -6.45 1.48
N LEU A 458 -25.45 -5.19 1.71
CA LEU A 458 -26.62 -4.86 2.55
C LEU A 458 -27.98 -5.06 1.86
N LYS A 459 -28.00 -5.36 0.54
CA LYS A 459 -29.24 -5.48 -0.25
C LYS A 459 -29.66 -6.91 -0.54
N THR A 460 -28.87 -7.92 -0.19
CA THR A 460 -29.17 -9.32 -0.52
C THR A 460 -29.95 -10.00 0.60
N GLU A 461 -31.25 -10.23 0.38
CA GLU A 461 -32.21 -10.79 1.34
C GLU A 461 -32.25 -12.33 1.39
N LYS A 462 -31.10 -13.00 1.38
CA LYS A 462 -31.13 -14.46 1.58
C LYS A 462 -31.22 -14.80 3.07
N PRO A 463 -32.29 -15.48 3.54
CA PRO A 463 -32.43 -15.86 4.94
C PRO A 463 -31.35 -16.87 5.32
N LEU A 464 -30.62 -16.54 6.39
CA LEU A 464 -29.52 -17.31 6.94
C LEU A 464 -30.01 -18.52 7.72
N ARG A 465 -29.35 -19.68 7.54
CA ARG A 465 -29.71 -20.93 8.22
C ARG A 465 -29.04 -21.11 9.59
N GLN A 466 -28.04 -20.31 9.97
CA GLN A 466 -27.37 -20.39 11.27
C GLN A 466 -26.96 -18.99 11.74
N SER A 467 -27.22 -18.66 13.01
CA SER A 467 -26.82 -17.38 13.60
C SER A 467 -25.29 -17.29 13.63
N PRO A 468 -24.67 -16.30 12.94
CA PRO A 468 -23.22 -16.21 12.86
C PRO A 468 -22.59 -15.97 14.23
N THR A 469 -21.49 -16.68 14.52
CA THR A 469 -20.73 -16.47 15.76
C THR A 469 -20.03 -15.10 15.69
N LEU A 470 -20.51 -14.14 16.48
CA LEU A 470 -19.92 -12.80 16.52
C LEU A 470 -18.44 -12.82 16.96
N PRO A 471 -17.61 -11.92 16.43
CA PRO A 471 -16.18 -11.86 16.75
C PRO A 471 -15.95 -11.51 18.22
N ARG A 472 -14.86 -11.97 18.84
CA ARG A 472 -14.56 -11.61 20.25
C ARG A 472 -14.44 -10.08 20.41
N PRO A 473 -14.94 -9.47 21.50
CA PRO A 473 -14.82 -8.04 21.71
C PRO A 473 -13.36 -7.60 21.73
N LEU A 474 -13.04 -6.51 21.02
CA LEU A 474 -11.73 -5.86 21.11
C LEU A 474 -11.79 -4.79 22.19
N ASP A 475 -10.81 -4.75 23.09
CA ASP A 475 -10.66 -3.63 24.02
C ASP A 475 -10.04 -2.42 23.31
N THR A 476 -10.90 -1.61 22.72
CA THR A 476 -10.49 -0.42 21.97
C THR A 476 -10.38 0.83 22.86
N LYS A 477 -10.71 0.77 24.16
CA LYS A 477 -10.82 1.98 25.00
C LYS A 477 -9.54 2.80 25.04
N ARG A 478 -8.41 2.13 25.31
CA ARG A 478 -7.08 2.78 25.37
C ARG A 478 -6.73 3.47 24.06
N VAL A 479 -7.00 2.76 22.97
CA VAL A 479 -6.59 3.08 21.60
C VAL A 479 -7.47 4.18 21.01
N ARG A 480 -8.77 4.16 21.31
CA ARG A 480 -9.76 5.20 20.99
C ARG A 480 -9.42 6.53 21.66
N ASN A 481 -8.87 6.52 22.86
CA ASN A 481 -8.49 7.75 23.57
C ASN A 481 -7.22 8.39 23.01
N SER A 482 -6.42 7.65 22.24
CA SER A 482 -5.17 8.12 21.65
C SER A 482 -5.31 8.69 20.23
N THR A 483 -6.53 8.75 19.67
CA THR A 483 -6.74 9.27 18.31
C THR A 483 -7.77 10.40 18.27
N HIS A 484 -7.45 11.43 17.48
CA HIS A 484 -8.37 12.50 17.08
C HIS A 484 -8.85 12.36 15.63
N SER A 485 -8.36 11.34 14.92
CA SER A 485 -8.75 11.08 13.53
C SER A 485 -10.19 10.59 13.49
N ARG A 486 -11.06 11.36 12.81
CA ARG A 486 -12.48 11.01 12.61
C ARG A 486 -12.64 9.63 11.96
N ASP A 487 -11.68 9.28 11.13
CA ASP A 487 -11.71 8.10 10.27
C ASP A 487 -11.38 6.84 11.06
N LEU A 488 -10.36 6.96 11.92
CA LEU A 488 -10.01 5.92 12.88
C LEU A 488 -11.09 5.74 13.94
N LEU A 489 -11.74 6.82 14.37
CA LEU A 489 -12.91 6.71 15.26
C LEU A 489 -13.99 5.82 14.64
N VAL A 490 -14.26 5.89 13.34
CA VAL A 490 -15.22 4.99 12.67
C VAL A 490 -14.86 3.51 12.87
N VAL A 491 -13.58 3.16 12.72
CA VAL A 491 -13.12 1.77 12.89
C VAL A 491 -13.27 1.32 14.35
N PHE A 492 -12.89 2.14 15.31
CA PHE A 492 -13.04 1.80 16.73
C PHE A 492 -14.50 1.78 17.18
N GLY A 493 -15.34 2.66 16.61
CA GLY A 493 -16.78 2.63 16.84
C GLY A 493 -17.42 1.36 16.32
N ALA A 494 -16.99 0.87 15.15
CA ALA A 494 -17.44 -0.40 14.60
C ALA A 494 -17.04 -1.58 15.50
N ALA A 495 -15.77 -1.61 15.95
CA ALA A 495 -15.29 -2.63 16.89
C ALA A 495 -16.06 -2.63 18.23
N GLN A 496 -16.33 -1.44 18.79
CA GLN A 496 -17.12 -1.28 20.02
C GLN A 496 -18.59 -1.65 19.83
N THR A 497 -19.14 -1.38 18.64
CA THR A 497 -20.50 -1.80 18.27
C THR A 497 -20.59 -3.32 18.21
N LEU A 498 -19.64 -3.99 17.55
CA LEU A 498 -19.57 -5.45 17.50
C LEU A 498 -19.44 -6.08 18.89
N ALA A 499 -18.62 -5.48 19.75
CA ALA A 499 -18.49 -5.88 21.15
C ALA A 499 -19.84 -5.79 21.89
N SER A 500 -20.55 -4.67 21.72
CA SER A 500 -21.84 -4.40 22.36
C SER A 500 -22.98 -5.28 21.84
N LEU A 501 -22.87 -5.77 20.61
CA LEU A 501 -23.80 -6.75 20.07
C LEU A 501 -23.54 -8.13 20.67
N LYS A 502 -22.28 -8.52 20.76
CA LYS A 502 -21.89 -9.83 21.26
C LYS A 502 -22.22 -10.04 22.74
N ASP A 503 -22.05 -9.01 23.57
CA ASP A 503 -22.37 -9.09 25.01
C ASP A 503 -23.86 -8.86 25.32
N GLY A 504 -24.69 -8.60 24.31
CA GLY A 504 -26.12 -8.29 24.47
C GLY A 504 -26.41 -6.91 25.07
N SER A 505 -25.38 -6.12 25.37
CA SER A 505 -25.54 -4.81 26.02
C SER A 505 -26.23 -3.79 25.11
N ALA A 506 -26.02 -3.87 23.79
CA ALA A 506 -26.73 -3.04 22.83
C ALA A 506 -28.24 -3.28 22.86
N LYS A 507 -28.70 -4.54 23.00
CA LYS A 507 -30.13 -4.87 23.12
C LYS A 507 -30.72 -4.24 24.37
N ARG A 508 -30.08 -4.50 25.51
CA ARG A 508 -30.53 -4.00 26.81
C ARG A 508 -30.61 -2.47 26.81
N ARG A 509 -29.55 -1.80 26.35
CA ARG A 509 -29.51 -0.34 26.25
C ARG A 509 -30.55 0.21 25.27
N ALA A 510 -30.89 -0.52 24.21
CA ALA A 510 -31.95 -0.14 23.28
C ALA A 510 -33.35 -0.30 23.89
N GLU A 511 -33.60 -1.36 24.66
CA GLU A 511 -34.83 -1.55 25.43
C GLU A 511 -35.01 -0.46 26.50
N ASP A 512 -33.94 -0.13 27.23
CA ASP A 512 -33.93 0.94 28.22
C ASP A 512 -34.17 2.31 27.58
N SER A 513 -33.48 2.59 26.46
CA SER A 513 -33.67 3.83 25.69
C SER A 513 -35.09 3.93 25.13
N HIS A 514 -35.67 2.83 24.65
CA HIS A 514 -37.05 2.79 24.20
C HIS A 514 -38.01 3.11 25.35
N ARG A 515 -37.84 2.47 26.51
CA ARG A 515 -38.67 2.72 27.71
C ARG A 515 -38.58 4.18 28.16
N ALA A 516 -37.38 4.74 28.23
CA ALA A 516 -37.17 6.14 28.61
C ALA A 516 -37.86 7.12 27.64
N VAL A 517 -37.81 6.85 26.33
CA VAL A 517 -38.50 7.69 25.34
C VAL A 517 -40.02 7.56 25.47
N GLN A 518 -40.57 6.37 25.72
CA GLN A 518 -42.00 6.16 25.94
C GLN A 518 -42.49 6.90 27.19
N GLU A 519 -41.75 6.82 28.29
CA GLU A 519 -42.06 7.54 29.53
C GLU A 519 -42.05 9.06 29.30
N TRP A 520 -41.05 9.56 28.56
CA TRP A 520 -41.00 10.98 28.18
C TRP A 520 -42.22 11.38 27.33
N ILE A 521 -42.63 10.55 26.36
CA ILE A 521 -43.82 10.79 25.51
C ILE A 521 -45.07 10.88 26.36
N GLU A 522 -45.26 9.96 27.30
CA GLU A 522 -46.42 9.93 28.18
C GLU A 522 -46.49 11.19 29.05
N LYS A 523 -45.39 11.55 29.72
CA LYS A 523 -45.29 12.78 30.53
C LYS A 523 -45.47 14.04 29.68
N GLY A 524 -44.87 14.08 28.50
CA GLY A 524 -44.93 15.21 27.56
C GLY A 524 -46.32 15.45 26.98
N ARG A 525 -47.13 14.38 26.80
CA ARG A 525 -48.55 14.50 26.43
C ARG A 525 -49.39 15.09 27.55
N LYS A 526 -49.10 14.70 28.80
CA LYS A 526 -49.85 15.14 29.99
C LYS A 526 -49.49 16.56 30.46
N SER A 527 -48.26 17.03 30.21
CA SER A 527 -47.78 18.30 30.78
C SER A 527 -46.91 19.10 29.81
N MET A 528 -47.36 20.32 29.48
CA MET A 528 -46.53 21.31 28.77
C MET A 528 -45.39 21.82 29.65
N ALA A 529 -45.63 22.02 30.95
CA ALA A 529 -44.59 22.40 31.91
C ALA A 529 -43.44 21.38 31.96
N PHE A 530 -43.76 20.07 31.88
CA PHE A 530 -42.74 19.03 31.76
C PHE A 530 -41.90 19.19 30.49
N ARG A 531 -42.52 19.49 29.34
CA ARG A 531 -41.77 19.72 28.08
C ARG A 531 -40.84 20.93 28.18
N VAL A 532 -41.30 22.02 28.80
CA VAL A 532 -40.47 23.22 29.04
C VAL A 532 -39.31 22.90 29.98
N SER A 533 -39.57 22.22 31.10
CA SER A 533 -38.53 21.82 32.05
C SER A 533 -37.51 20.86 31.42
N SER A 534 -37.97 19.88 30.63
CA SER A 534 -37.10 18.96 29.91
C SER A 534 -36.23 19.67 28.86
N TRP A 535 -36.76 20.70 28.18
CA TRP A 535 -35.96 21.55 27.28
C TRP A 535 -34.86 22.28 28.05
N GLN A 536 -35.21 22.90 29.18
CA GLN A 536 -34.26 23.62 30.03
C GLN A 536 -33.16 22.70 30.55
N GLN A 537 -33.52 21.50 31.02
CA GLN A 537 -32.55 20.47 31.44
C GLN A 537 -31.62 20.07 30.29
N GLN A 538 -32.18 19.82 29.10
CA GLN A 538 -31.38 19.46 27.93
C GLN A 538 -30.40 20.58 27.54
N ARG A 539 -30.82 21.84 27.60
CA ARG A 539 -29.95 22.99 27.31
C ARG A 539 -28.89 23.23 28.39
N GLY A 540 -29.25 23.02 29.65
CA GLY A 540 -28.32 23.06 30.77
C GLY A 540 -27.19 22.03 30.62
N ALA A 541 -27.54 20.79 30.24
CA ALA A 541 -26.56 19.74 30.00
C ALA A 541 -25.61 20.01 28.82
N GLN A 542 -26.01 20.85 27.87
CA GLN A 542 -25.20 21.23 26.70
C GLN A 542 -24.30 22.45 26.95
N ASN A 543 -24.20 22.95 28.19
CA ASN A 543 -23.50 24.19 28.55
C ASN A 543 -23.91 25.39 27.70
N ASN A 544 -25.17 25.42 27.25
CA ASN A 544 -25.68 26.40 26.29
C ASN A 544 -26.84 27.21 26.89
N SER A 545 -26.72 27.58 28.18
CA SER A 545 -27.81 28.22 28.94
C SER A 545 -28.13 29.64 28.47
N LEU A 546 -27.13 30.37 27.93
CA LEU A 546 -27.25 31.78 27.57
C LEU A 546 -27.96 32.05 26.22
N LEU A 547 -28.07 31.05 25.33
CA LEU A 547 -28.74 31.18 24.02
C LEU A 547 -30.14 30.54 23.98
N ALA A 548 -30.67 30.10 25.14
CA ALA A 548 -31.81 29.19 25.21
C ALA A 548 -33.19 29.83 24.91
N ALA A 549 -33.28 31.16 24.87
CA ALA A 549 -34.53 31.90 24.65
C ALA A 549 -34.59 32.70 23.34
N GLU A 550 -33.48 32.91 22.63
CA GLU A 550 -33.43 33.87 21.51
C GLU A 550 -33.77 33.26 20.13
N SER A 551 -33.95 31.94 20.02
CA SER A 551 -34.45 31.30 18.78
C SER A 551 -35.84 30.68 18.97
N ASP A 552 -36.88 31.49 18.75
CA ASP A 552 -38.29 31.10 18.92
C ASP A 552 -38.68 29.81 18.21
N SER A 553 -38.05 29.50 17.07
CA SER A 553 -38.44 28.35 16.23
C SER A 553 -38.08 26.98 16.83
N LEU A 554 -36.93 26.85 17.49
CA LEU A 554 -36.46 25.58 18.06
C LEU A 554 -37.16 25.27 19.38
N PHE A 555 -37.36 26.29 20.22
CA PHE A 555 -38.12 26.17 21.46
C PHE A 555 -39.56 25.78 21.14
N THR A 556 -40.25 26.54 20.29
CA THR A 556 -41.64 26.27 19.89
C THR A 556 -41.78 24.88 19.29
N ALA A 557 -40.85 24.46 18.42
CA ALA A 557 -40.85 23.10 17.87
C ALA A 557 -40.72 22.02 18.95
N PHE A 558 -39.92 22.24 19.99
CA PHE A 558 -39.70 21.29 21.08
C PHE A 558 -40.89 21.19 22.05
N ILE A 559 -41.50 22.32 22.39
CA ILE A 559 -42.67 22.33 23.28
C ILE A 559 -43.96 21.96 22.55
N SER A 560 -43.99 21.97 21.22
CA SER A 560 -45.16 21.59 20.43
C SER A 560 -45.44 20.08 20.41
N HIS A 561 -46.62 19.70 19.90
CA HIS A 561 -46.94 18.29 19.60
C HIS A 561 -46.03 17.67 18.54
N LYS A 562 -45.30 18.46 17.74
CA LYS A 562 -44.35 17.95 16.75
C LYS A 562 -43.22 17.16 17.41
N ALA A 563 -42.75 17.62 18.58
CA ALA A 563 -41.71 16.94 19.35
C ALA A 563 -42.16 15.57 19.87
N ILE A 564 -43.44 15.46 20.27
CA ILE A 564 -44.07 14.20 20.69
C ILE A 564 -44.13 13.24 19.49
N LYS A 565 -44.72 13.66 18.36
CA LYS A 565 -44.81 12.84 17.13
C LYS A 565 -43.43 12.37 16.65
N ASN A 566 -42.41 13.22 16.73
CA ASN A 566 -41.05 12.85 16.34
C ASN A 566 -40.44 11.78 17.26
N ARG A 567 -40.69 11.87 18.57
CA ARG A 567 -40.23 10.87 19.54
C ARG A 567 -41.00 9.57 19.45
N GLU A 568 -42.30 9.61 19.17
CA GLU A 568 -43.11 8.41 18.88
C GLU A 568 -42.54 7.65 17.67
N LYS A 569 -42.27 8.37 16.57
CA LYS A 569 -41.62 7.77 15.39
C LYS A 569 -40.25 7.17 15.73
N PHE A 570 -39.44 7.85 16.53
CA PHE A 570 -38.14 7.32 16.96
C PHE A 570 -38.28 6.08 17.84
N ALA A 571 -39.17 6.11 18.84
CA ALA A 571 -39.43 4.98 19.72
C ALA A 571 -39.95 3.77 18.95
N GLN A 572 -40.87 3.97 17.99
CA GLN A 572 -41.36 2.89 17.14
C GLN A 572 -40.24 2.26 16.31
N LYS A 573 -39.38 3.08 15.67
CA LYS A 573 -38.23 2.56 14.93
C LYS A 573 -37.26 1.80 15.84
N LEU A 574 -37.00 2.31 17.04
CA LEU A 574 -36.12 1.65 18.01
C LEU A 574 -36.71 0.32 18.49
N ARG A 575 -38.02 0.25 18.73
CA ARG A 575 -38.73 -0.99 19.06
C ARG A 575 -38.58 -2.03 17.95
N ASN A 576 -38.77 -1.64 16.69
CA ASN A 576 -38.59 -2.53 15.54
C ASN A 576 -37.15 -3.06 15.46
N ALA A 577 -36.15 -2.20 15.71
CA ALA A 577 -34.75 -2.61 15.75
C ALA A 577 -34.49 -3.65 16.84
N VAL A 578 -35.02 -3.44 18.06
CA VAL A 578 -34.88 -4.39 19.18
C VAL A 578 -35.54 -5.74 18.88
N GLN A 579 -36.68 -5.74 18.20
CA GLN A 579 -37.35 -6.98 17.78
C GLN A 579 -36.51 -7.77 16.76
N SER A 580 -35.70 -7.07 15.98
CA SER A 580 -34.83 -7.62 14.93
C SER A 580 -33.36 -7.79 15.38
N TYR A 581 -33.13 -7.99 16.69
CA TYR A 581 -31.78 -7.97 17.28
C TYR A 581 -30.85 -9.11 16.84
N THR A 582 -31.37 -10.19 16.28
CA THR A 582 -30.61 -11.42 16.04
C THR A 582 -29.60 -11.31 14.91
N ASP A 583 -29.71 -10.30 14.04
CA ASP A 583 -28.97 -10.26 12.77
C ASP A 583 -28.47 -8.85 12.41
N VAL A 584 -27.92 -8.73 11.20
CA VAL A 584 -27.52 -7.46 10.54
C VAL A 584 -28.68 -6.45 10.48
N SER A 585 -29.93 -6.93 10.59
CA SER A 585 -31.15 -6.10 10.65
C SER A 585 -31.12 -5.05 11.74
N PHE A 586 -30.62 -5.36 12.94
CA PHE A 586 -30.51 -4.36 14.01
C PHE A 586 -29.66 -3.17 13.56
N LEU A 587 -28.47 -3.44 13.01
CA LEU A 587 -27.58 -2.38 12.55
C LEU A 587 -28.16 -1.62 11.34
N ARG A 588 -28.87 -2.32 10.44
CA ARG A 588 -29.58 -1.69 9.33
C ARG A 588 -30.65 -0.70 9.84
N ASP A 589 -31.47 -1.11 10.80
CA ASP A 589 -32.52 -0.27 11.37
C ASP A 589 -31.92 0.94 12.10
N ILE A 590 -30.85 0.74 12.88
CA ILE A 590 -30.10 1.85 13.50
C ILE A 590 -29.53 2.80 12.43
N HIS A 591 -28.97 2.27 11.34
CA HIS A 591 -28.45 3.06 10.24
C HIS A 591 -29.55 3.88 9.53
N GLU A 592 -30.74 3.33 9.32
CA GLU A 592 -31.90 4.05 8.79
C GLU A 592 -32.35 5.19 9.70
N ILE A 593 -32.35 4.96 11.02
CA ILE A 593 -32.62 6.01 12.00
C ILE A 593 -31.59 7.14 11.83
N LEU A 594 -30.30 6.82 11.74
CA LEU A 594 -29.20 7.79 11.55
C LEU A 594 -29.28 8.55 10.22
N ASN A 595 -29.75 7.93 9.14
CA ASN A 595 -29.96 8.58 7.84
C ASN A 595 -31.09 9.61 7.88
N SER A 596 -32.09 9.41 8.74
CA SER A 596 -33.18 10.38 8.92
C SER A 596 -32.81 11.58 9.79
N MET A 597 -31.62 11.59 10.42
CA MET A 597 -31.17 12.69 11.27
C MET A 597 -30.40 13.75 10.48
N LYS A 598 -30.79 15.02 10.67
CA LYS A 598 -30.11 16.18 10.05
C LYS A 598 -29.13 16.90 11.00
N HIS A 599 -29.38 16.87 12.31
CA HIS A 599 -28.58 17.60 13.31
C HIS A 599 -28.35 16.75 14.57
N PRO A 600 -27.23 16.95 15.29
CA PRO A 600 -27.00 16.34 16.60
C PRO A 600 -28.20 16.60 17.51
N SER A 601 -28.67 15.57 18.19
CA SER A 601 -29.84 15.66 19.08
C SER A 601 -29.74 14.59 20.16
N LEU A 602 -30.59 14.66 21.19
CA LEU A 602 -30.70 13.61 22.21
C LEU A 602 -30.88 12.21 21.61
N ARG A 603 -31.51 12.11 20.43
CA ARG A 603 -31.62 10.83 19.70
C ARG A 603 -30.26 10.27 19.31
N LEU A 604 -29.31 11.11 18.93
CA LEU A 604 -27.93 10.69 18.67
C LEU A 604 -27.26 10.19 19.94
N GLU A 605 -27.41 10.91 21.06
CA GLU A 605 -26.85 10.50 22.36
C GLU A 605 -27.39 9.14 22.81
N LEU A 606 -28.69 8.89 22.63
CA LEU A 606 -29.29 7.58 22.88
C LEU A 606 -28.70 6.50 21.95
N LEU A 607 -28.50 6.78 20.67
CA LEU A 607 -27.88 5.83 19.74
C LEU A 607 -26.41 5.58 20.08
N GLN A 608 -25.65 6.61 20.48
CA GLN A 608 -24.28 6.46 20.97
C GLN A 608 -24.27 5.56 22.21
N TYR A 609 -25.15 5.82 23.18
CA TYR A 609 -25.31 4.98 24.38
C TYR A 609 -25.62 3.53 24.00
N ILE A 610 -26.61 3.29 23.13
CA ILE A 610 -26.96 1.95 22.64
C ILE A 610 -25.74 1.22 22.08
N LEU A 611 -24.95 1.90 21.25
CA LEU A 611 -23.78 1.31 20.59
C LEU A 611 -22.50 1.32 21.44
N GLY A 612 -22.54 1.85 22.67
CA GLY A 612 -21.38 1.95 23.57
C GLY A 612 -20.35 3.00 23.12
N LEU A 613 -20.79 3.99 22.34
CA LEU A 613 -19.98 5.08 21.82
C LEU A 613 -20.06 6.31 22.74
N ASP A 614 -19.01 7.13 22.73
CA ASP A 614 -18.97 8.39 23.49
C ASP A 614 -19.36 9.60 22.62
N ASN A 615 -19.41 10.78 23.23
CA ASN A 615 -19.85 12.02 22.60
C ASN A 615 -18.91 12.55 21.49
N ARG A 616 -17.73 11.94 21.27
CA ARG A 616 -16.83 12.33 20.17
C ARG A 616 -17.35 11.88 18.81
N TYR A 617 -18.29 10.93 18.78
CA TYR A 617 -18.81 10.35 17.56
C TYR A 617 -19.91 11.23 16.97
N SER A 618 -19.61 11.99 15.93
CA SER A 618 -20.65 12.72 15.18
C SER A 618 -21.68 11.77 14.54
N ILE A 619 -22.82 12.28 14.08
CA ILE A 619 -23.82 11.49 13.33
C ILE A 619 -23.15 10.70 12.19
N THR A 620 -22.27 11.36 11.45
CA THR A 620 -21.52 10.74 10.35
C THR A 620 -20.65 9.59 10.84
N ASN A 621 -19.92 9.79 11.95
CA ASN A 621 -19.08 8.73 12.54
C ASN A 621 -19.92 7.54 13.02
N VAL A 622 -21.04 7.78 13.72
CA VAL A 622 -21.92 6.70 14.20
C VAL A 622 -22.51 5.94 13.01
N ARG A 623 -22.97 6.64 11.98
CA ARG A 623 -23.53 6.06 10.75
C ARG A 623 -22.53 5.13 10.08
N GLN A 624 -21.30 5.58 9.90
CA GLN A 624 -20.24 4.81 9.25
C GLN A 624 -19.73 3.68 10.14
N SER A 625 -19.67 3.87 11.46
CA SER A 625 -19.32 2.80 12.41
C SER A 625 -20.33 1.66 12.34
N THR A 626 -21.62 2.01 12.30
CA THR A 626 -22.74 1.08 12.15
C THR A 626 -22.64 0.32 10.82
N GLN A 627 -22.35 1.03 9.73
CA GLN A 627 -22.19 0.44 8.40
C GLN A 627 -20.99 -0.53 8.34
N LEU A 628 -19.85 -0.16 8.93
CA LEU A 628 -18.67 -1.02 8.97
C LEU A 628 -18.90 -2.25 9.86
N ALA A 629 -19.56 -2.09 11.01
CA ALA A 629 -19.96 -3.22 11.85
C ALA A 629 -20.91 -4.17 11.11
N ALA A 630 -21.88 -3.62 10.37
CA ALA A 630 -22.80 -4.41 9.55
C ALA A 630 -22.06 -5.16 8.45
N THR A 631 -21.08 -4.52 7.80
CA THR A 631 -20.20 -5.16 6.81
C THR A 631 -19.43 -6.32 7.44
N CYS A 632 -18.87 -6.13 8.64
CA CYS A 632 -18.15 -7.19 9.33
C CYS A 632 -19.07 -8.38 9.63
N MET A 633 -20.32 -8.13 10.08
CA MET A 633 -21.29 -9.19 10.36
C MET A 633 -21.77 -9.91 9.10
N SER A 634 -22.02 -9.18 8.00
CA SER A 634 -22.48 -9.78 6.75
C SER A 634 -21.43 -10.66 6.08
N LEU A 635 -20.15 -10.55 6.47
CA LEU A 635 -19.09 -11.44 5.99
C LEU A 635 -18.96 -12.72 6.82
N LEU A 636 -19.64 -12.82 7.97
CA LEU A 636 -19.71 -14.02 8.81
C LEU A 636 -20.88 -14.94 8.43
N VAL A 637 -21.67 -14.47 7.46
CA VAL A 637 -22.96 -14.93 6.98
C VAL A 637 -22.76 -15.58 5.62
#